data_AF-A0A959AYE2-F1
#
_entry.id   AF-A0A959AYE2-F1
#
_cell.length_a   1.000
_cell.length_b   1.000
_cell.length_c   1.000
_cell.angle_alpha   90.00
_cell.angle_beta   90.00
_cell.angle_gamma   90.00
#
_symmetry.space_group_name_H-M   'P 1'
#
loop_
_entity.id
_entity.type
_entity.pdbx_description
1 polymer ?
#
loop_
_entity_poly.entity_id
_entity_poly.type
_entity_poly.pdbx_seq_one_letter_code
_entity_poly.pdbx_strand_id
1 'polypeptide(L)'
;ILAYSFVGVLGIHLRKLFAIGKEPNSEDKQRRYLENAILTAHRALKLLSFALLSQLWDRQKEKAIELSDARRQSLRAFFEDEFGLDITGNLQLLTALMNIFQEHKIDWPMPELEGLLPQMEPDGDFAGSCTRLKELGKALDKGQFTLADCFAAERQLAFLMEKLAFLAAYRMVSIKNITYNEMRNAPPRYLHSYTVLGIDSKSNVNTERVNYVDAPISTQAILLFKGRYQQSINLFPFLIDVNALSGEVGAKVCFYSHQDIADGSLNYQFMEDNSYENITYRKTWTEGEDMNQLMLDADKRRAYNLDSVFLQFQEAKKALLATTEEEDFDFIDDETDDFDF
;
A
#
# COMPACT_ATOMS: atom_id res chain seq x y z
N ILE A 1 -6.62 -8.92 -22.53
CA ILE A 1 -7.90 -8.93 -21.80
C ILE A 1 -7.67 -9.22 -20.31
N LEU A 2 -6.90 -10.26 -19.91
CA LEU A 2 -6.57 -10.57 -18.50
C LEU A 2 -5.88 -9.45 -17.70
N ALA A 3 -4.84 -8.79 -18.23
CA ALA A 3 -4.10 -7.75 -17.48
C ALA A 3 -4.90 -6.45 -17.23
N TYR A 4 -6.05 -6.29 -17.89
CA TYR A 4 -6.98 -5.18 -17.65
C TYR A 4 -8.05 -5.52 -16.61
N SER A 5 -8.15 -6.80 -16.23
CA SER A 5 -9.16 -7.27 -15.29
C SER A 5 -8.69 -7.18 -13.84
N PHE A 6 -7.39 -7.35 -13.57
CA PHE A 6 -6.82 -7.30 -12.21
C PHE A 6 -6.83 -5.90 -11.61
N VAL A 7 -7.07 -5.82 -10.30
CA VAL A 7 -7.23 -4.56 -9.57
C VAL A 7 -6.01 -3.65 -9.67
N GLY A 8 -6.27 -2.38 -9.96
CA GLY A 8 -5.37 -1.26 -9.72
C GLY A 8 -3.93 -1.53 -10.16
N VAL A 9 -3.06 -1.55 -9.16
CA VAL A 9 -1.61 -1.59 -9.30
C VAL A 9 -1.08 -2.93 -9.85
N LEU A 10 -1.77 -4.06 -9.59
CA LEU A 10 -1.36 -5.37 -10.10
C LEU A 10 -1.55 -5.49 -11.61
N GLY A 11 -2.60 -4.85 -12.15
CA GLY A 11 -2.82 -4.80 -13.60
C GLY A 11 -1.65 -4.14 -14.35
N ILE A 12 -1.01 -3.12 -13.75
CA ILE A 12 0.16 -2.45 -14.33
C ILE A 12 1.35 -3.41 -14.44
N HIS A 13 1.66 -4.16 -13.38
CA HIS A 13 2.78 -5.12 -13.39
C HIS A 13 2.55 -6.29 -14.35
N LEU A 14 1.32 -6.84 -14.40
CA LEU A 14 1.00 -7.90 -15.37
C LEU A 14 1.13 -7.43 -16.82
N ARG A 15 0.79 -6.16 -17.11
CA ARG A 15 1.03 -5.57 -18.44
C ARG A 15 2.51 -5.46 -18.76
N LYS A 16 3.33 -5.00 -17.80
CA LYS A 16 4.79 -4.94 -17.96
C LYS A 16 5.37 -6.31 -18.24
N LEU A 17 4.97 -7.33 -17.48
CA LEU A 17 5.37 -8.72 -17.69
C LEU A 17 5.03 -9.21 -19.11
N PHE A 18 3.79 -8.98 -19.57
CA PHE A 18 3.37 -9.36 -20.91
C PHE A 18 4.07 -8.57 -22.03
N ALA A 19 4.43 -7.31 -21.78
CA ALA A 19 5.20 -6.51 -22.73
C ALA A 19 6.63 -7.07 -22.87
N ILE A 20 7.32 -7.31 -21.75
CA ILE A 20 8.66 -7.92 -21.72
C ILE A 20 8.63 -9.28 -22.43
N GLY A 21 7.60 -10.10 -22.18
CA GLY A 21 7.45 -11.42 -22.80
C GLY A 21 7.48 -11.39 -24.33
N LYS A 22 7.05 -10.30 -24.97
CA LYS A 22 7.02 -10.13 -26.44
C LYS A 22 8.36 -9.69 -27.04
N GLU A 23 9.31 -9.27 -26.22
CA GLU A 23 10.61 -8.80 -26.70
C GLU A 23 11.46 -9.97 -27.24
N PRO A 24 12.46 -9.71 -28.10
CA PRO A 24 13.44 -10.72 -28.51
C PRO A 24 14.18 -11.33 -27.30
N ASN A 25 14.53 -12.61 -27.38
CA ASN A 25 15.24 -13.26 -26.28
C ASN A 25 16.62 -12.62 -26.06
N SER A 26 16.89 -12.20 -24.83
CA SER A 26 18.16 -11.62 -24.38
C SER A 26 18.30 -11.85 -22.88
N GLU A 27 19.53 -11.75 -22.35
CA GLU A 27 19.78 -11.85 -20.91
C GLU A 27 19.05 -10.73 -20.14
N ASP A 28 19.09 -9.49 -20.66
CA ASP A 28 18.35 -8.35 -20.11
C ASP A 28 16.84 -8.58 -20.05
N LYS A 29 16.27 -9.21 -21.08
CA LYS A 29 14.85 -9.61 -21.07
C LYS A 29 14.59 -10.62 -19.94
N GLN A 30 15.44 -11.65 -19.81
CA GLN A 30 15.28 -12.69 -18.79
C GLN A 30 15.35 -12.10 -17.38
N ARG A 31 16.35 -11.24 -17.12
CA ARG A 31 16.49 -10.49 -15.86
C ARG A 31 15.23 -9.68 -15.56
N ARG A 32 14.82 -8.78 -16.47
CA ARG A 32 13.62 -7.95 -16.28
C ARG A 32 12.35 -8.76 -16.10
N TYR A 33 12.22 -9.91 -16.79
CA TYR A 33 11.07 -10.78 -16.66
C TYR A 33 10.99 -11.42 -15.27
N LEU A 34 12.12 -11.96 -14.78
CA LEU A 34 12.22 -12.52 -13.43
C LEU A 34 11.94 -11.47 -12.35
N GLU A 35 12.58 -10.31 -12.45
CA GLU A 35 12.37 -9.18 -11.53
C GLU A 35 10.89 -8.80 -11.46
N ASN A 36 10.23 -8.62 -12.61
CA ASN A 36 8.83 -8.25 -12.65
C ASN A 36 7.91 -9.37 -12.16
N ALA A 37 8.24 -10.64 -12.38
CA ALA A 37 7.45 -11.76 -11.88
C ALA A 37 7.48 -11.82 -10.34
N ILE A 38 8.67 -11.72 -9.75
CA ILE A 38 8.91 -11.70 -8.31
C ILE A 38 8.23 -10.47 -7.68
N LEU A 39 8.42 -9.30 -8.28
CA LEU A 39 7.82 -8.06 -7.81
C LEU A 39 6.29 -8.09 -7.86
N THR A 40 5.69 -8.71 -8.89
CA THR A 40 4.23 -8.86 -8.98
C THR A 40 3.69 -9.68 -7.80
N ALA A 41 4.35 -10.79 -7.46
CA ALA A 41 3.97 -11.60 -6.31
C ALA A 41 4.14 -10.82 -5.00
N HIS A 42 5.26 -10.12 -4.83
CA HIS A 42 5.53 -9.28 -3.65
C HIS A 42 4.46 -8.21 -3.43
N ARG A 43 4.11 -7.46 -4.47
CA ARG A 43 3.05 -6.43 -4.42
C ARG A 43 1.67 -7.00 -4.14
N ALA A 44 1.37 -8.20 -4.66
CA ALA A 44 0.12 -8.86 -4.38
C ALA A 44 0.00 -9.21 -2.89
N LEU A 45 1.05 -9.80 -2.29
CA LEU A 45 1.08 -10.09 -0.86
C LEU A 45 0.93 -8.81 -0.02
N LYS A 46 1.69 -7.76 -0.34
CA LYS A 46 1.61 -6.47 0.36
C LYS A 46 0.21 -5.87 0.31
N LEU A 47 -0.44 -5.89 -0.86
CA LEU A 47 -1.79 -5.36 -1.01
C LEU A 47 -2.79 -6.06 -0.08
N LEU A 48 -2.70 -7.39 0.02
CA LEU A 48 -3.56 -8.17 0.92
C LEU A 48 -3.25 -7.88 2.39
N SER A 49 -1.98 -7.83 2.76
CA SER A 49 -1.55 -7.49 4.12
C SER A 49 -2.00 -6.09 4.52
N PHE A 50 -1.90 -5.11 3.63
CA PHE A 50 -2.30 -3.73 3.90
C PHE A 50 -3.82 -3.60 4.07
N ALA A 51 -4.61 -4.34 3.28
CA ALA A 51 -6.05 -4.39 3.48
C ALA A 51 -6.45 -4.96 4.85
N LEU A 52 -5.75 -6.02 5.30
CA LEU A 52 -5.97 -6.60 6.63
C LEU A 52 -5.47 -5.68 7.75
N LEU A 53 -4.32 -5.03 7.59
CA LEU A 53 -3.80 -4.06 8.55
C LEU A 53 -4.75 -2.88 8.74
N SER A 54 -5.26 -2.30 7.66
CA SER A 54 -6.24 -1.22 7.72
C SER A 54 -7.50 -1.64 8.48
N GLN A 55 -8.10 -2.77 8.11
CA GLN A 55 -9.31 -3.26 8.77
C GLN A 55 -9.07 -3.63 10.24
N LEU A 56 -7.89 -4.14 10.57
CA LEU A 56 -7.49 -4.44 11.95
C LEU A 56 -7.29 -3.16 12.76
N TRP A 57 -6.71 -2.13 12.17
CA TRP A 57 -6.51 -0.83 12.80
C TRP A 57 -7.86 -0.17 13.10
N ASP A 58 -8.77 -0.12 12.12
CA ASP A 58 -10.14 0.36 12.31
C ASP A 58 -10.83 -0.43 13.43
N ARG A 59 -10.66 -1.76 13.44
CA ARG A 59 -11.21 -2.61 14.49
C ARG A 59 -10.65 -2.28 15.88
N GLN A 60 -9.34 -2.07 16.02
CA GLN A 60 -8.72 -1.72 17.30
C GLN A 60 -9.26 -0.37 17.83
N LYS A 61 -9.54 0.58 16.93
CA LYS A 61 -10.13 1.88 17.29
C LYS A 61 -11.58 1.77 17.74
N GLU A 62 -12.39 0.96 17.05
CA GLU A 62 -13.81 0.77 17.39
C GLU A 62 -14.01 -0.11 18.63
N LYS A 63 -13.27 -1.22 18.70
CA LYS A 63 -13.36 -2.21 19.76
C LYS A 63 -12.05 -2.96 19.87
N ALA A 64 -11.21 -2.49 20.80
CA ALA A 64 -9.92 -3.07 21.07
C ALA A 64 -10.00 -4.58 21.32
N ILE A 65 -9.10 -5.32 20.69
CA ILE A 65 -8.89 -6.75 20.89
C ILE A 65 -7.52 -6.98 21.49
N GLU A 66 -7.44 -7.93 22.42
CA GLU A 66 -6.17 -8.34 23.00
C GLU A 66 -5.44 -9.28 22.04
N LEU A 67 -4.27 -8.86 21.58
CA LEU A 67 -3.38 -9.68 20.77
C LEU A 67 -2.35 -10.37 21.67
N SER A 68 -2.05 -11.63 21.41
CA SER A 68 -0.95 -12.33 22.07
C SER A 68 0.40 -11.72 21.71
N ASP A 69 1.41 -11.90 22.57
CA ASP A 69 2.75 -11.33 22.34
C ASP A 69 3.40 -11.83 21.05
N ALA A 70 3.14 -13.08 20.65
CA ALA A 70 3.61 -13.62 19.37
C ALA A 70 3.01 -12.88 18.16
N ARG A 71 1.73 -12.50 18.24
CA ARG A 71 1.06 -11.71 17.19
C ARG A 71 1.59 -10.28 17.17
N ARG A 72 1.75 -9.65 18.34
CA ARG A 72 2.36 -8.32 18.46
C ARG A 72 3.78 -8.30 17.91
N GLN A 73 4.59 -9.32 18.19
CA GLN A 73 5.95 -9.42 17.66
C GLN A 73 5.97 -9.52 16.13
N SER A 74 5.02 -10.24 15.53
CA SER A 74 4.90 -10.33 14.07
C SER A 74 4.53 -8.99 13.43
N LEU A 75 3.63 -8.23 14.06
CA LEU A 75 3.28 -6.88 13.62
C LEU A 75 4.43 -5.88 13.84
N ARG A 76 5.11 -5.99 14.98
CA ARG A 76 6.27 -5.17 15.31
C ARG A 76 7.38 -5.33 14.28
N ALA A 77 7.67 -6.58 13.91
CA ALA A 77 8.63 -6.89 12.86
C ALA A 77 8.28 -6.30 11.48
N PHE A 78 7.03 -5.90 11.23
CA PHE A 78 6.66 -5.14 10.03
C PHE A 78 6.87 -3.64 10.21
N PHE A 79 6.47 -3.08 11.36
CA PHE A 79 6.56 -1.64 11.63
C PHE A 79 7.99 -1.15 11.88
N GLU A 80 8.85 -2.01 12.39
CA GLU A 80 10.25 -1.72 12.73
C GLU A 80 11.23 -2.32 11.72
N ASP A 81 10.73 -2.79 10.57
CA ASP A 81 11.58 -3.32 9.52
C ASP A 81 12.37 -2.20 8.83
N GLU A 82 13.69 -2.37 8.76
CA GLU A 82 14.63 -1.37 8.24
C GLU A 82 14.97 -1.59 6.75
N PHE A 83 14.69 -2.78 6.21
CA PHE A 83 15.16 -3.18 4.88
C PHE A 83 14.05 -3.49 3.87
N GLY A 84 12.81 -3.62 4.34
CA GLY A 84 11.68 -4.07 3.55
C GLY A 84 11.54 -5.59 3.60
N LEU A 85 10.34 -6.05 3.98
CA LEU A 85 10.02 -7.48 3.99
C LEU A 85 10.18 -8.09 2.61
N ASP A 86 10.84 -9.24 2.52
CA ASP A 86 10.91 -10.04 1.29
C ASP A 86 9.59 -10.82 1.04
N ILE A 87 9.54 -11.67 0.00
CA ILE A 87 8.34 -12.47 -0.29
C ILE A 87 7.92 -13.36 0.90
N THR A 88 8.87 -13.98 1.60
CA THR A 88 8.56 -14.80 2.77
C THR A 88 8.10 -13.95 3.94
N GLY A 89 8.75 -12.81 4.19
CA GLY A 89 8.33 -11.88 5.24
C GLY A 89 6.90 -11.39 5.02
N ASN A 90 6.55 -11.03 3.77
CA ASN A 90 5.18 -10.62 3.44
C ASN A 90 4.18 -11.77 3.55
N LEU A 91 4.56 -13.00 3.18
CA LEU A 91 3.72 -14.18 3.39
C LEU A 91 3.48 -14.42 4.89
N GLN A 92 4.53 -14.35 5.71
CA GLN A 92 4.43 -14.53 7.16
C GLN A 92 3.54 -13.46 7.80
N LEU A 93 3.69 -12.19 7.40
CA LEU A 93 2.81 -11.11 7.84
C LEU A 93 1.36 -11.37 7.44
N LEU A 94 1.11 -11.74 6.18
CA LEU A 94 -0.22 -12.05 5.68
C LEU A 94 -0.85 -13.21 6.48
N THR A 95 -0.14 -14.31 6.65
CA THR A 95 -0.60 -15.47 7.44
C THR A 95 -0.86 -15.08 8.90
N ALA A 96 -0.01 -14.26 9.51
CA ALA A 96 -0.20 -13.79 10.88
C ALA A 96 -1.48 -12.95 11.01
N LEU A 97 -1.72 -12.02 10.07
CA LEU A 97 -2.92 -11.20 10.02
C LEU A 97 -4.18 -12.04 9.81
N MET A 98 -4.18 -12.96 8.84
CA MET A 98 -5.33 -13.81 8.57
C MET A 98 -5.70 -14.67 9.79
N ASN A 99 -4.70 -15.18 10.52
CA ASN A 99 -4.96 -15.91 11.75
C ASN A 99 -5.59 -15.03 12.85
N ILE A 100 -5.19 -13.75 12.98
CA ILE A 100 -5.83 -12.81 13.93
C ILE A 100 -7.32 -12.64 13.57
N PHE A 101 -7.64 -12.48 12.29
CA PHE A 101 -9.03 -12.35 11.83
C PHE A 101 -9.86 -13.59 12.14
N GLN A 102 -9.30 -14.78 11.88
CA GLN A 102 -9.97 -16.04 12.18
C GLN A 102 -10.20 -16.25 13.69
N GLU A 103 -9.17 -16.01 14.50
CA GLU A 103 -9.19 -16.21 15.96
C GLU A 103 -10.20 -15.28 16.65
N HIS A 104 -10.18 -13.99 16.29
CA HIS A 104 -11.04 -12.97 16.91
C HIS A 104 -12.37 -12.76 16.19
N LYS A 105 -12.65 -13.53 15.12
CA LYS A 105 -13.87 -13.44 14.30
C LYS A 105 -14.12 -12.01 13.82
N ILE A 106 -13.08 -11.38 13.28
CA ILE A 106 -13.16 -10.06 12.67
C ILE A 106 -13.71 -10.22 11.26
N ASP A 107 -14.58 -9.31 10.83
CA ASP A 107 -15.08 -9.31 9.46
C ASP A 107 -13.91 -9.15 8.46
N TRP A 108 -13.84 -10.05 7.49
CA TRP A 108 -12.79 -10.04 6.48
C TRP A 108 -12.98 -8.85 5.53
N PRO A 109 -11.95 -8.03 5.26
CA PRO A 109 -12.04 -6.96 4.27
C PRO A 109 -12.29 -7.52 2.85
N MET A 110 -11.83 -8.74 2.61
CA MET A 110 -12.06 -9.51 1.39
C MET A 110 -12.49 -10.93 1.79
N PRO A 111 -13.79 -11.29 1.69
CA PRO A 111 -14.29 -12.58 2.15
C PRO A 111 -13.57 -13.79 1.53
N GLU A 112 -13.08 -13.65 0.29
CA GLU A 112 -12.33 -14.69 -0.41
C GLU A 112 -11.01 -15.09 0.27
N LEU A 113 -10.47 -14.24 1.16
CA LEU A 113 -9.25 -14.55 1.91
C LEU A 113 -9.43 -15.69 2.89
N GLU A 114 -10.62 -15.85 3.48
CA GLU A 114 -10.87 -16.91 4.48
C GLU A 114 -10.57 -18.30 3.90
N GLY A 115 -10.99 -18.55 2.66
CA GLY A 115 -10.76 -19.82 1.96
C GLY A 115 -9.30 -20.04 1.54
N LEU A 116 -8.46 -19.03 1.61
CA LEU A 116 -7.05 -19.10 1.21
C LEU A 116 -6.13 -19.47 2.37
N LEU A 117 -6.57 -19.29 3.63
CA LEU A 117 -5.75 -19.52 4.83
C LEU A 117 -5.09 -20.91 4.86
N PRO A 118 -5.77 -22.03 4.58
CA PRO A 118 -5.13 -23.35 4.63
C PRO A 118 -3.99 -23.53 3.61
N GLN A 119 -3.99 -22.75 2.52
CA GLN A 119 -2.93 -22.80 1.50
C GLN A 119 -1.71 -21.95 1.87
N MET A 120 -1.85 -21.05 2.84
CA MET A 120 -0.81 -20.13 3.32
C MET A 120 0.09 -20.75 4.40
N GLU A 121 -0.31 -21.90 4.96
CA GLU A 121 0.50 -22.67 5.89
C GLU A 121 1.80 -23.17 5.22
N PRO A 122 2.86 -23.46 5.99
CA PRO A 122 4.18 -23.81 5.43
C PRO A 122 4.18 -24.95 4.40
N ASP A 123 3.30 -25.94 4.58
CA ASP A 123 3.16 -27.09 3.68
C ASP A 123 2.16 -26.85 2.52
N GLY A 124 1.53 -25.68 2.48
CA GLY A 124 0.55 -25.31 1.47
C GLY A 124 1.18 -24.92 0.13
N ASP A 125 0.47 -25.21 -0.97
CA ASP A 125 0.95 -24.93 -2.32
C ASP A 125 1.22 -23.44 -2.59
N PHE A 126 0.47 -22.55 -1.92
CA PHE A 126 0.66 -21.11 -2.04
C PHE A 126 1.97 -20.69 -1.36
N ALA A 127 2.23 -21.15 -0.13
CA ALA A 127 3.49 -20.92 0.56
C ALA A 127 4.68 -21.51 -0.23
N GLY A 128 4.54 -22.73 -0.75
CA GLY A 128 5.56 -23.37 -1.60
C GLY A 128 5.89 -22.57 -2.86
N SER A 129 4.88 -21.94 -3.48
CA SER A 129 5.08 -21.08 -4.66
C SER A 129 5.83 -19.79 -4.31
N CYS A 130 5.53 -19.18 -3.17
CA CYS A 130 6.25 -18.03 -2.64
C CYS A 130 7.73 -18.36 -2.34
N THR A 131 7.99 -19.52 -1.71
CA THR A 131 9.36 -19.98 -1.41
C THR A 131 10.17 -20.16 -2.70
N ARG A 132 9.60 -20.81 -3.72
CA ARG A 132 10.26 -20.97 -5.02
C ARG A 132 10.57 -19.64 -5.71
N LEU A 133 9.65 -18.66 -5.64
CA LEU A 133 9.92 -17.31 -6.17
C LEU A 133 11.04 -16.59 -5.42
N LYS A 134 11.13 -16.76 -4.09
CA LYS A 134 12.24 -16.21 -3.30
C LYS A 134 13.58 -16.84 -3.68
N GLU A 135 13.62 -18.14 -3.90
CA GLU A 135 14.83 -18.83 -4.36
C GLU A 135 15.29 -18.33 -5.73
N LEU A 136 14.35 -18.11 -6.65
CA LEU A 136 14.63 -17.49 -7.95
C LEU A 136 15.16 -16.06 -7.81
N GLY A 137 14.63 -15.28 -6.87
CA GLY A 137 15.17 -13.94 -6.54
C GLY A 137 16.62 -13.99 -6.06
N LYS A 138 16.93 -14.90 -5.13
CA LYS A 138 18.32 -15.11 -4.67
C LYS A 138 19.27 -15.52 -5.79
N ALA A 139 18.79 -16.31 -6.75
CA ALA A 139 19.58 -16.72 -7.91
C ALA A 139 19.81 -15.54 -8.87
N LEU A 140 18.77 -14.74 -9.11
CA LEU A 140 18.81 -13.52 -9.90
C LEU A 140 19.80 -12.48 -9.34
N ASP A 141 19.79 -12.25 -8.03
CA ASP A 141 20.70 -11.31 -7.34
C ASP A 141 22.17 -11.71 -7.53
N LYS A 142 22.44 -13.02 -7.61
CA LYS A 142 23.77 -13.59 -7.87
C LYS A 142 24.15 -13.62 -9.36
N GLY A 143 23.25 -13.19 -10.24
CA GLY A 143 23.43 -13.32 -11.70
C GLY A 143 23.41 -14.78 -12.18
N GLN A 144 22.83 -15.69 -11.40
CA GLN A 144 22.79 -17.13 -11.66
C GLN A 144 21.40 -17.56 -12.13
N PHE A 145 20.97 -17.08 -13.29
CA PHE A 145 19.64 -17.38 -13.84
C PHE A 145 19.72 -17.83 -15.30
N THR A 146 18.67 -18.51 -15.73
CA THR A 146 18.53 -19.11 -17.05
C THR A 146 17.13 -18.85 -17.61
N LEU A 147 16.94 -19.18 -18.88
CA LEU A 147 15.60 -19.17 -19.48
C LEU A 147 14.64 -20.15 -18.77
N ALA A 148 15.15 -21.27 -18.24
CA ALA A 148 14.32 -22.22 -17.49
C ALA A 148 13.75 -21.59 -16.20
N ASP A 149 14.52 -20.71 -15.57
CA ASP A 149 14.09 -19.97 -14.38
C ASP A 149 12.94 -19.00 -14.71
N CYS A 150 12.93 -18.40 -15.91
CA CYS A 150 11.81 -17.58 -16.37
C CYS A 150 10.50 -18.39 -16.46
N PHE A 151 10.56 -19.60 -17.01
CA PHE A 151 9.40 -20.50 -17.05
C PHE A 151 8.97 -20.95 -15.66
N ALA A 152 9.92 -21.23 -14.77
CA ALA A 152 9.64 -21.58 -13.39
C ALA A 152 8.92 -20.44 -12.65
N ALA A 153 9.42 -19.21 -12.78
CA ALA A 153 8.84 -18.00 -12.23
C ALA A 153 7.42 -17.75 -12.76
N GLU A 154 7.22 -17.85 -14.08
CA GLU A 154 5.91 -17.70 -14.70
C GLU A 154 4.91 -18.71 -14.13
N ARG A 155 5.30 -19.98 -14.01
CA ARG A 155 4.44 -21.02 -13.45
C ARG A 155 4.05 -20.73 -12.00
N GLN A 156 5.00 -20.27 -11.18
CA GLN A 156 4.69 -19.91 -9.79
C GLN A 156 3.76 -18.69 -9.71
N LEU A 157 4.07 -17.66 -10.49
CA LEU A 157 3.24 -16.45 -10.51
C LEU A 157 1.83 -16.74 -11.03
N ALA A 158 1.70 -17.54 -12.09
CA ALA A 158 0.40 -17.94 -12.64
C ALA A 158 -0.43 -18.67 -11.58
N PHE A 159 0.18 -19.61 -10.84
CA PHE A 159 -0.49 -20.29 -9.74
C PHE A 159 -0.96 -19.30 -8.66
N LEU A 160 -0.09 -18.38 -8.22
CA LEU A 160 -0.47 -17.36 -7.22
C LEU A 160 -1.62 -16.49 -7.74
N MET A 161 -1.54 -16.01 -8.98
CA MET A 161 -2.58 -15.14 -9.56
C MET A 161 -3.90 -15.88 -9.80
N GLU A 162 -3.87 -17.19 -10.03
CA GLU A 162 -5.07 -18.02 -10.08
C GLU A 162 -5.78 -18.03 -8.73
N LYS A 163 -5.05 -18.24 -7.62
CA LYS A 163 -5.61 -18.19 -6.26
C LYS A 163 -6.10 -16.79 -5.88
N LEU A 164 -5.49 -15.76 -6.45
CA LEU A 164 -5.85 -14.36 -6.24
C LEU A 164 -6.78 -13.79 -7.33
N ALA A 165 -7.38 -14.63 -8.17
CA ALA A 165 -8.22 -14.19 -9.29
C ALA A 165 -9.44 -13.36 -8.84
N PHE A 166 -9.89 -13.52 -7.59
CA PHE A 166 -10.96 -12.70 -7.01
C PHE A 166 -10.63 -11.20 -7.02
N LEU A 167 -9.35 -10.82 -6.97
CA LEU A 167 -8.91 -9.43 -7.06
C LEU A 167 -9.33 -8.78 -8.39
N ALA A 168 -9.66 -9.54 -9.43
CA ALA A 168 -10.19 -8.99 -10.67
C ALA A 168 -11.58 -8.33 -10.53
N ALA A 169 -12.33 -8.70 -9.49
CA ALA A 169 -13.62 -8.10 -9.16
C ALA A 169 -13.46 -6.76 -8.39
N TYR A 170 -12.26 -6.45 -7.91
CA TYR A 170 -11.99 -5.25 -7.14
C TYR A 170 -11.53 -4.10 -8.05
N ARG A 171 -11.78 -2.89 -7.56
CA ARG A 171 -11.38 -1.63 -8.18
C ARG A 171 -10.66 -0.79 -7.13
N MET A 172 -9.77 0.07 -7.60
CA MET A 172 -8.99 0.94 -6.75
C MET A 172 -9.05 2.38 -7.26
N VAL A 173 -9.19 3.33 -6.36
CA VAL A 173 -9.17 4.76 -6.68
C VAL A 173 -8.31 5.52 -5.67
N SER A 174 -7.75 6.63 -6.10
CA SER A 174 -7.10 7.62 -5.24
C SER A 174 -8.00 8.85 -5.11
N ILE A 175 -8.32 9.24 -3.88
CA ILE A 175 -9.09 10.45 -3.59
C ILE A 175 -8.17 11.66 -3.60
N LYS A 176 -8.46 12.59 -4.51
CA LYS A 176 -7.73 13.84 -4.66
C LYS A 176 -8.29 14.93 -3.76
N ASN A 177 -9.61 15.08 -3.77
CA ASN A 177 -10.27 16.13 -3.01
C ASN A 177 -11.72 15.75 -2.68
N ILE A 178 -12.23 16.28 -1.58
CA ILE A 178 -13.63 16.18 -1.16
C ILE A 178 -14.14 17.61 -0.95
N THR A 179 -15.12 18.01 -1.74
CA THR A 179 -15.74 19.33 -1.62
C THR A 179 -17.15 19.21 -1.06
N TYR A 180 -17.47 19.97 -0.02
CA TYR A 180 -18.84 20.11 0.46
C TYR A 180 -19.66 20.98 -0.49
N ASN A 181 -20.84 20.51 -0.89
CA ASN A 181 -21.73 21.23 -1.79
C ASN A 181 -23.15 21.24 -1.23
N GLU A 182 -23.62 22.43 -0.87
CA GLU A 182 -24.99 22.66 -0.40
C GLU A 182 -25.62 23.76 -1.25
N MET A 183 -26.57 23.37 -2.10
CA MET A 183 -27.35 24.32 -2.88
C MET A 183 -28.55 24.81 -2.07
N ARG A 184 -28.93 26.08 -2.25
CA ARG A 184 -30.14 26.64 -1.63
C ARG A 184 -31.35 25.75 -1.97
N ASN A 185 -32.01 25.22 -0.93
CA ASN A 185 -33.17 24.31 -1.01
C ASN A 185 -32.87 22.88 -1.51
N ALA A 186 -31.62 22.42 -1.48
CA ALA A 186 -31.26 21.04 -1.75
C ALA A 186 -30.54 20.43 -0.54
N PRO A 187 -30.64 19.10 -0.33
CA PRO A 187 -29.85 18.45 0.71
C PRO A 187 -28.34 18.57 0.40
N PRO A 188 -27.50 18.73 1.43
CA PRO A 188 -26.05 18.83 1.26
C PRO A 188 -25.48 17.52 0.73
N ARG A 189 -24.41 17.63 -0.06
CA ARG A 189 -23.71 16.48 -0.65
C ARG A 189 -22.21 16.70 -0.63
N TYR A 190 -21.46 15.60 -0.64
CA TYR A 190 -20.02 15.62 -0.82
C TYR A 190 -19.66 15.28 -2.26
N LEU A 191 -18.76 16.07 -2.82
CA LEU A 191 -18.25 15.93 -4.17
C LEU A 191 -16.84 15.34 -4.10
N HIS A 192 -16.68 14.08 -4.51
CA HIS A 192 -15.39 13.41 -4.46
C HIS A 192 -14.72 13.51 -5.82
N SER A 193 -13.57 14.19 -5.87
CA SER A 193 -12.65 14.12 -7.01
C SER A 193 -11.67 12.97 -6.80
N TYR A 194 -11.60 12.06 -7.77
CA TYR A 194 -10.79 10.86 -7.66
C TYR A 194 -10.21 10.38 -8.99
N THR A 195 -9.09 9.68 -8.89
CA THR A 195 -8.42 9.01 -10.01
C THR A 195 -8.68 7.51 -9.93
N VAL A 196 -9.16 6.90 -11.01
CA VAL A 196 -9.27 5.44 -11.10
C VAL A 196 -7.92 4.83 -11.44
N LEU A 197 -7.45 3.91 -10.58
CA LEU A 197 -6.13 3.30 -10.70
C LEU A 197 -6.19 2.03 -11.56
N GLY A 198 -5.16 1.81 -12.38
CA GLY A 198 -4.96 0.56 -13.12
C GLY A 198 -5.73 0.40 -14.43
N ILE A 199 -6.68 1.29 -14.75
CA ILE A 199 -7.48 1.26 -15.99
C ILE A 199 -6.84 2.11 -17.08
N ASP A 200 -6.40 1.45 -18.15
CA ASP A 200 -5.99 2.07 -19.40
C ASP A 200 -7.24 2.28 -20.26
N SER A 201 -7.87 3.45 -20.16
CA SER A 201 -8.62 3.95 -21.31
C SER A 201 -7.64 4.71 -22.17
N LYS A 202 -7.55 4.34 -23.45
CA LYS A 202 -6.84 5.04 -24.54
C LYS A 202 -7.40 6.47 -24.81
N SER A 203 -8.00 7.07 -23.81
CA SER A 203 -8.37 8.47 -23.62
C SER A 203 -8.08 8.76 -22.13
N ASN A 204 -7.00 9.50 -21.86
CA ASN A 204 -6.60 10.01 -20.54
C ASN A 204 -6.43 8.96 -19.44
N VAL A 205 -5.22 8.38 -19.37
CA VAL A 205 -4.67 7.75 -18.16
C VAL A 205 -4.88 8.75 -17.01
N ASN A 206 -5.61 8.36 -15.97
CA ASN A 206 -6.01 9.21 -14.85
C ASN A 206 -7.04 10.30 -15.16
N THR A 207 -8.14 9.98 -15.85
CA THR A 207 -9.27 10.91 -15.90
C THR A 207 -9.83 11.10 -14.50
N GLU A 208 -9.65 12.30 -13.95
CA GLU A 208 -10.32 12.70 -12.71
C GLU A 208 -11.83 12.57 -12.91
N ARG A 209 -12.44 11.83 -11.99
CA ARG A 209 -13.88 11.63 -11.96
C ARG A 209 -14.44 12.31 -10.74
N VAL A 210 -15.70 12.68 -10.88
CA VAL A 210 -16.45 13.35 -9.85
C VAL A 210 -17.66 12.51 -9.50
N ASN A 211 -17.90 12.28 -8.21
CA ASN A 211 -19.09 11.57 -7.75
C ASN A 211 -19.73 12.31 -6.56
N TYR A 212 -21.07 12.33 -6.55
CA TYR A 212 -21.84 12.85 -5.42
C TYR A 212 -22.15 11.72 -4.46
N VAL A 213 -21.92 11.96 -3.18
CA VAL A 213 -22.30 11.03 -2.12
C VAL A 213 -22.90 11.77 -0.93
N ASP A 214 -23.69 11.03 -0.15
CA ASP A 214 -24.43 11.56 1.00
C ASP A 214 -23.63 11.50 2.31
N ALA A 215 -22.44 10.87 2.30
CA ALA A 215 -21.59 10.71 3.47
C ALA A 215 -20.13 11.07 3.15
N PRO A 216 -19.40 11.70 4.09
CA PRO A 216 -17.99 11.95 3.91
C PRO A 216 -17.19 10.65 3.93
N ILE A 217 -16.02 10.68 3.30
CA ILE A 217 -14.97 9.66 3.43
C ILE A 217 -13.67 10.38 3.81
N SER A 218 -12.62 9.62 4.15
CA SER A 218 -11.30 10.20 4.40
C SER A 218 -10.71 10.85 3.15
N THR A 219 -10.19 12.07 3.29
CA THR A 219 -9.38 12.74 2.28
C THR A 219 -8.05 12.01 2.09
N GLN A 220 -7.43 12.14 0.91
CA GLN A 220 -6.10 11.56 0.60
C GLN A 220 -6.04 10.03 0.72
N ALA A 221 -7.20 9.38 0.62
CA ALA A 221 -7.33 7.95 0.76
C ALA A 221 -7.07 7.20 -0.56
N ILE A 222 -6.41 6.05 -0.48
CA ILE A 222 -6.46 5.04 -1.54
C ILE A 222 -7.50 4.01 -1.15
N LEU A 223 -8.56 3.92 -1.93
CA LEU A 223 -9.70 3.04 -1.63
C LEU A 223 -9.72 1.82 -2.53
N LEU A 224 -9.83 0.64 -1.93
CA LEU A 224 -10.03 -0.65 -2.58
C LEU A 224 -11.46 -1.13 -2.34
N PHE A 225 -12.23 -1.43 -3.39
CA PHE A 225 -13.64 -1.79 -3.23
C PHE A 225 -14.12 -2.80 -4.27
N LYS A 226 -15.17 -3.54 -3.90
CA LYS A 226 -15.92 -4.46 -4.78
C LYS A 226 -17.36 -3.96 -4.90
N GLY A 227 -17.77 -3.59 -6.11
CA GLY A 227 -19.11 -3.03 -6.34
C GLY A 227 -19.21 -1.55 -5.97
N ARG A 228 -19.83 -1.23 -4.82
CA ARG A 228 -20.09 0.15 -4.41
C ARG A 228 -18.90 0.77 -3.73
N TYR A 229 -18.64 2.01 -4.11
CA TYR A 229 -17.49 2.77 -3.65
C TYR A 229 -17.51 3.07 -2.13
N GLN A 230 -18.68 3.18 -1.51
CA GLN A 230 -18.84 3.43 -0.07
C GLN A 230 -18.51 2.22 0.82
N GLN A 231 -18.39 1.03 0.24
CA GLN A 231 -18.01 -0.20 0.93
C GLN A 231 -16.54 -0.53 0.65
N SER A 232 -15.70 0.50 0.73
CA SER A 232 -14.28 0.42 0.43
C SER A 232 -13.45 0.14 1.67
N ILE A 233 -12.31 -0.50 1.45
CA ILE A 233 -11.20 -0.58 2.38
C ILE A 233 -10.30 0.64 2.13
N ASN A 234 -10.02 1.43 3.16
CA ASN A 234 -9.04 2.52 3.09
C ASN A 234 -7.63 1.96 3.33
N LEU A 235 -6.77 2.05 2.31
CA LEU A 235 -5.40 1.53 2.37
C LEU A 235 -4.38 2.57 2.87
N PHE A 236 -4.80 3.81 3.10
CA PHE A 236 -3.96 4.83 3.73
C PHE A 236 -3.72 4.46 5.21
N PRO A 237 -2.51 4.62 5.77
CA PRO A 237 -1.29 5.21 5.18
C PRO A 237 -0.35 4.20 4.52
N PHE A 238 -0.69 2.91 4.49
CA PHE A 238 0.21 1.86 3.94
C PHE A 238 0.37 1.97 2.41
N LEU A 239 -0.64 2.52 1.74
CA LEU A 239 -0.60 2.92 0.34
C LEU A 239 -0.90 4.42 0.24
N ILE A 240 -0.05 5.15 -0.48
CA ILE A 240 -0.24 6.59 -0.70
C ILE A 240 -0.20 6.92 -2.19
N ASP A 241 -0.85 8.02 -2.56
CA ASP A 241 -0.69 8.65 -3.86
C ASP A 241 0.01 9.98 -3.63
N VAL A 242 1.32 10.02 -3.90
CA VAL A 242 2.15 11.21 -3.63
C VAL A 242 1.62 12.42 -4.41
N ASN A 243 1.12 12.22 -5.63
CA ASN A 243 0.55 13.30 -6.42
C ASN A 243 -0.77 13.80 -5.81
N ALA A 244 -1.55 12.96 -5.12
CA ALA A 244 -2.73 13.41 -4.39
C ALA A 244 -2.34 14.29 -3.20
N LEU A 245 -1.26 13.93 -2.51
CA LEU A 245 -0.74 14.66 -1.35
C LEU A 245 -0.09 15.99 -1.75
N SER A 246 0.56 16.06 -2.92
CA SER A 246 1.18 17.29 -3.44
C SER A 246 0.26 18.15 -4.30
N GLY A 247 -0.93 17.67 -4.66
CA GLY A 247 -1.85 18.38 -5.57
C GLY A 247 -1.44 18.32 -7.05
N GLU A 248 -0.58 17.37 -7.41
CA GLU A 248 -0.16 17.11 -8.78
C GLU A 248 -1.20 16.28 -9.56
N VAL A 249 -1.19 16.44 -10.87
CA VAL A 249 -2.06 15.70 -11.79
C VAL A 249 -1.61 14.23 -11.87
N GLY A 250 -2.55 13.34 -12.16
CA GLY A 250 -2.28 11.92 -12.33
C GLY A 250 -2.23 11.19 -10.98
N ALA A 251 -1.57 10.03 -10.95
CA ALA A 251 -1.40 9.25 -9.73
C ALA A 251 0.02 8.68 -9.67
N LYS A 252 0.67 8.86 -8.52
CA LYS A 252 1.97 8.27 -8.20
C LYS A 252 1.80 7.41 -6.95
N VAL A 253 1.35 6.17 -7.19
CA VAL A 253 0.98 5.25 -6.12
C VAL A 253 2.21 4.56 -5.55
N CYS A 254 2.46 4.76 -4.27
CA CYS A 254 3.59 4.19 -3.56
C CYS A 254 3.12 3.27 -2.42
N PHE A 255 3.83 2.16 -2.24
CA PHE A 255 3.63 1.23 -1.13
C PHE A 255 4.62 1.54 -0.03
N TYR A 256 4.19 1.59 1.22
CA TYR A 256 5.11 1.62 2.35
C TYR A 256 6.10 0.45 2.24
N SER A 257 7.38 0.71 2.45
CA SER A 257 8.45 -0.28 2.36
C SER A 257 9.06 -0.61 3.71
N HIS A 258 9.67 0.37 4.36
CA HIS A 258 10.46 0.24 5.59
C HIS A 258 10.59 1.59 6.27
N GLN A 259 11.03 1.59 7.52
CA GLN A 259 11.40 2.79 8.26
C GLN A 259 12.91 3.03 8.13
N ASP A 260 13.33 4.28 7.92
CA ASP A 260 14.74 4.64 7.93
C ASP A 260 15.30 4.61 9.37
N ILE A 261 16.49 4.03 9.53
CA ILE A 261 17.14 3.85 10.83
C ILE A 261 17.62 5.18 11.41
N ALA A 262 18.05 6.11 10.55
CA ALA A 262 18.74 7.31 10.98
C ALA A 262 17.79 8.34 11.59
N ASP A 263 16.64 8.56 10.95
CA ASP A 263 15.71 9.63 11.31
C ASP A 263 14.27 9.14 11.55
N GLY A 264 14.01 7.83 11.43
CA GLY A 264 12.68 7.25 11.58
C GLY A 264 11.71 7.61 10.44
N SER A 265 12.18 8.23 9.35
CA SER A 265 11.36 8.57 8.19
C SER A 265 10.80 7.32 7.50
N LEU A 266 9.72 7.50 6.74
CA LEU A 266 9.02 6.37 6.11
C LEU A 266 9.38 6.31 4.63
N ASN A 267 9.94 5.18 4.20
CA ASN A 267 10.29 4.94 2.80
C ASN A 267 9.13 4.28 2.06
N TYR A 268 8.61 4.97 1.04
CA TYR A 268 7.53 4.51 0.18
C TYR A 268 8.05 4.19 -1.22
N GLN A 269 7.83 2.97 -1.68
CA GLN A 269 8.33 2.53 -2.98
C GLN A 269 7.29 2.76 -4.08
N PHE A 270 7.66 3.54 -5.09
CA PHE A 270 6.82 3.83 -6.25
C PHE A 270 6.61 2.56 -7.08
N MET A 271 5.36 2.31 -7.46
CA MET A 271 4.99 1.07 -8.10
C MET A 271 5.53 0.90 -9.52
N GLU A 272 5.86 1.99 -10.23
CA GLU A 272 6.22 1.87 -11.65
C GLU A 272 7.70 1.57 -11.89
N ASP A 273 8.59 2.24 -11.19
CA ASP A 273 10.05 2.13 -11.38
C ASP A 273 10.80 1.69 -10.12
N ASN A 274 10.08 1.45 -9.02
CA ASN A 274 10.62 1.09 -7.71
C ASN A 274 11.50 2.15 -7.05
N SER A 275 11.43 3.41 -7.49
CA SER A 275 12.06 4.53 -6.79
C SER A 275 11.46 4.71 -5.39
N TYR A 276 12.23 5.26 -4.46
CA TYR A 276 11.74 5.58 -3.13
C TYR A 276 11.32 7.03 -3.01
N GLU A 277 10.20 7.25 -2.34
CA GLU A 277 9.73 8.52 -1.83
C GLU A 277 9.90 8.48 -0.31
N ASN A 278 10.78 9.32 0.21
CA ASN A 278 11.03 9.41 1.64
C ASN A 278 10.08 10.45 2.27
N ILE A 279 9.35 10.02 3.29
CA ILE A 279 8.40 10.86 4.02
C ILE A 279 8.94 11.13 5.42
N THR A 280 9.50 12.33 5.60
CA THR A 280 9.98 12.85 6.89
C THR A 280 8.88 13.67 7.57
N TYR A 281 8.74 13.53 8.87
CA TYR A 281 7.88 14.39 9.67
C TYR A 281 8.54 15.76 9.88
N ARG A 282 7.84 16.83 9.49
CA ARG A 282 8.33 18.22 9.56
C ARG A 282 7.61 19.06 10.61
N LYS A 283 6.58 18.52 11.26
CA LYS A 283 5.74 19.25 12.23
C LYS A 283 5.26 20.60 11.65
N THR A 284 4.72 20.55 10.43
CA THR A 284 4.36 21.72 9.61
C THR A 284 3.24 22.56 10.23
N TRP A 285 2.47 21.99 11.16
CA TRP A 285 1.40 22.69 11.86
C TRP A 285 1.50 22.47 13.38
N THR A 286 1.36 23.56 14.12
CA THR A 286 1.27 23.56 15.58
C THR A 286 -0.03 24.24 16.04
N GLU A 287 -0.52 23.83 17.22
CA GLU A 287 -1.77 24.37 17.76
C GLU A 287 -1.65 25.88 17.98
N GLY A 288 -2.55 26.65 17.35
CA GLY A 288 -2.56 28.12 17.40
C GLY A 288 -2.11 28.81 16.11
N GLU A 289 -1.55 28.08 15.14
CA GLU A 289 -1.23 28.63 13.82
C GLU A 289 -2.46 28.80 12.92
N ASP A 290 -2.45 29.83 12.08
CA ASP A 290 -3.54 30.12 11.14
C ASP A 290 -3.55 29.09 10.00
N MET A 291 -4.47 28.13 10.11
CA MET A 291 -4.70 27.09 9.10
C MET A 291 -4.94 27.67 7.70
N ASN A 292 -5.55 28.86 7.58
CA ASN A 292 -5.79 29.46 6.27
C ASN A 292 -4.47 29.83 5.58
N GLN A 293 -3.50 30.38 6.32
CA GLN A 293 -2.19 30.72 5.76
C GLN A 293 -1.43 29.47 5.33
N LEU A 294 -1.51 28.40 6.11
CA LEU A 294 -0.92 27.10 5.75
C LEU A 294 -1.54 26.56 4.46
N MET A 295 -2.87 26.62 4.31
CA MET A 295 -3.59 26.05 3.17
C MET A 295 -3.45 26.86 1.87
N LEU A 296 -3.14 28.17 1.98
CA LEU A 296 -2.87 29.06 0.86
C LEU A 296 -1.49 28.84 0.24
N ASP A 297 -0.50 28.44 1.05
CA ASP A 297 0.84 28.11 0.60
C ASP A 297 0.89 26.64 0.11
N ALA A 298 1.24 26.45 -1.16
CA ALA A 298 1.24 25.12 -1.77
C ALA A 298 2.27 24.17 -1.15
N ASP A 299 3.43 24.69 -0.75
CA ASP A 299 4.53 23.90 -0.17
C ASP A 299 4.21 23.53 1.27
N LYS A 300 3.67 24.47 2.07
CA LYS A 300 3.21 24.16 3.43
C LYS A 300 2.05 23.18 3.42
N ARG A 301 1.07 23.35 2.53
CA ARG A 301 -0.03 22.39 2.38
C ARG A 301 0.48 21.00 2.00
N ARG A 302 1.46 20.91 1.08
CA ARG A 302 2.11 19.64 0.73
C ARG A 302 2.79 19.02 1.94
N ALA A 303 3.61 19.77 2.66
CA ALA A 303 4.33 19.27 3.83
C ALA A 303 3.35 18.80 4.94
N TYR A 304 2.28 19.54 5.20
CA TYR A 304 1.20 19.14 6.11
C TYR A 304 0.53 17.82 5.72
N ASN A 305 0.25 17.63 4.42
CA ASN A 305 -0.32 16.37 3.94
C ASN A 305 0.65 15.20 4.11
N LEU A 306 1.95 15.42 3.90
CA LEU A 306 2.99 14.41 4.14
C LEU A 306 3.15 14.10 5.63
N ASP A 307 3.06 15.10 6.51
CA ASP A 307 3.04 14.89 7.96
C ASP A 307 1.85 14.02 8.37
N SER A 308 0.68 14.18 7.72
CA SER A 308 -0.48 13.33 7.97
C SER A 308 -0.22 11.85 7.67
N VAL A 309 0.57 11.54 6.63
CA VAL A 309 1.00 10.16 6.33
C VAL A 309 1.78 9.61 7.50
N PHE A 310 2.77 10.35 7.99
CA PHE A 310 3.61 9.93 9.10
C PHE A 310 2.80 9.72 10.38
N LEU A 311 1.98 10.71 10.76
CA LEU A 311 1.16 10.67 11.97
C LEU A 311 0.17 9.52 11.95
N GLN A 312 -0.53 9.29 10.83
CA GLN A 312 -1.46 8.16 10.71
C GLN A 312 -0.73 6.81 10.72
N PHE A 313 0.50 6.74 10.19
CA PHE A 313 1.29 5.51 10.25
C PHE A 313 1.69 5.19 11.70
N GLN A 314 2.14 6.20 12.46
CA GLN A 314 2.44 6.03 13.89
C GLN A 314 1.18 5.71 14.70
N GLU A 315 0.04 6.31 14.37
CA GLU A 315 -1.24 5.99 15.00
C GLU A 315 -1.65 4.53 14.74
N ALA A 316 -1.48 4.03 13.51
CA ALA A 316 -1.70 2.64 13.18
C ALA A 316 -0.75 1.71 13.95
N LYS A 317 0.55 2.04 14.00
CA LYS A 317 1.56 1.31 14.80
C LYS A 317 1.15 1.24 16.26
N LYS A 318 0.81 2.37 16.88
CA LYS A 318 0.39 2.47 18.29
C LYS A 318 -0.86 1.64 18.57
N ALA A 319 -1.89 1.78 17.73
CA ALA A 319 -3.15 1.06 17.90
C ALA A 319 -2.99 -0.46 17.76
N LEU A 320 -2.12 -0.91 16.83
CA LEU A 320 -1.92 -2.34 16.55
C LEU A 320 -0.95 -3.01 17.53
N LEU A 321 0.03 -2.28 18.06
CA LEU A 321 1.00 -2.81 19.03
C LEU A 321 0.56 -2.62 20.49
N ALA A 322 -0.50 -1.84 20.73
CA ALA A 322 -0.97 -1.44 22.06
C ALA A 322 0.15 -0.82 22.92
N THR A 323 1.06 -0.07 22.29
CA THR A 323 2.09 0.69 23.01
C THR A 323 1.41 1.86 23.74
N THR A 324 1.40 1.79 25.07
CA THR A 324 0.81 2.81 25.95
C THR A 324 1.67 4.05 26.12
N GLU A 325 2.92 3.99 25.70
CA GLU A 325 3.83 5.12 25.82
C GLU A 325 3.43 6.21 24.82
N GLU A 326 3.09 7.39 25.35
CA GLU A 326 3.45 8.63 24.68
C GLU A 326 4.97 8.61 24.63
N GLU A 327 5.53 8.00 23.59
CA GLU A 327 6.86 8.41 23.15
C GLU A 327 6.66 9.89 22.78
N ASP A 328 6.92 10.77 23.76
CA ASP A 328 7.18 12.17 23.49
C ASP A 328 8.28 12.14 22.43
N PHE A 329 7.87 12.39 21.19
CA PHE A 329 8.78 12.50 20.05
C PHE A 329 9.56 13.81 20.25
N ASP A 330 10.48 13.79 21.20
CA ASP A 330 11.59 14.72 21.33
C ASP A 330 12.52 14.43 20.15
N PHE A 331 12.09 14.82 18.95
CA PHE A 331 12.99 14.96 17.83
C PHE A 331 14.03 15.99 18.26
N ILE A 332 15.30 15.61 18.14
CA ILE A 332 16.44 16.50 18.27
C ILE A 332 16.11 17.71 17.41
N ASP A 333 15.84 18.85 18.07
CA ASP A 333 15.92 20.14 17.40
C ASP A 333 17.32 20.15 16.80
N ASP A 334 17.41 20.12 15.46
CA ASP A 334 18.61 20.52 14.75
C ASP A 334 18.84 21.98 15.18
N GLU A 335 19.55 22.15 16.31
CA GLU A 335 20.21 23.40 16.64
C GLU A 335 21.08 23.68 15.42
N THR A 336 20.61 24.61 14.60
CA THR A 336 21.40 25.25 13.58
C THR A 336 22.63 25.80 14.30
N ASP A 337 23.74 25.09 14.17
CA ASP A 337 25.08 25.60 14.47
C ASP A 337 25.27 26.83 13.58
N ASP A 338 24.91 27.99 14.12
CA ASP A 338 25.34 29.30 13.65
C ASP A 338 26.88 29.35 13.82
N PHE A 339 27.57 28.83 12.80
CA PHE A 339 28.98 29.15 12.59
C PHE A 339 29.08 30.60 12.14
N ASP A 340 29.17 31.51 13.12
CA ASP A 340 29.70 32.85 12.92
C ASP A 340 31.18 32.73 12.48
N PHE A 341 31.46 33.19 11.25
CA PHE A 341 32.80 33.31 10.67
C PHE A 341 33.53 34.59 11.10
#